data_AF-A0A937BDE5-F1
#
_entry.id   AF-A0A937BDE5-F1
#
_cell.length_a   1.000
_cell.length_b   1.000
_cell.length_c   1.000
_cell.angle_alpha   90.00
_cell.angle_beta   90.00
_cell.angle_gamma   90.00
#
_symmetry.space_group_name_H-M   'P 1'
#
loop_
_entity.id
_entity.type
_entity.pdbx_description
1 polymer ?
#
loop_
_entity_poly.entity_id
_entity_poly.type
_entity_poly.pdbx_seq_one_letter_code
_entity_poly.pdbx_strand_id
1 'polypeptide(L)'
;MTDLHDLWVELNWILEEDPHPTYNYHYDQIIVFGELASTKIVSAYLTQEGIRHQWLDARNIIKTDSEYRKHGSSGDLTQTAVNAELRKALDDYGMVITQGFIGSTIYNESTTLGREGSDYTAAILAYALDATSVTIWKDVPGIMTGDPKRFASYSAWMKFPTRRLLR
;
A
#
# COMPACT_ATOMS: atom_id res chain seq x y z
N MET A 1 -13.63 15.12 10.07
CA MET A 1 -13.18 16.16 9.11
C MET A 1 -11.74 16.62 9.39
N THR A 2 -11.02 15.97 10.30
CA THR A 2 -9.66 16.31 10.79
C THR A 2 -8.56 15.57 10.02
N ASP A 3 -8.77 14.30 9.68
CA ASP A 3 -7.70 13.40 9.22
C ASP A 3 -6.96 13.76 7.91
N LEU A 4 -7.61 14.42 6.95
CA LEU A 4 -6.93 14.86 5.71
C LEU A 4 -6.21 16.20 5.91
N HIS A 5 -6.70 17.04 6.82
CA HIS A 5 -6.03 18.28 7.17
C HIS A 5 -4.71 17.99 7.87
N ASP A 6 -4.69 16.98 8.74
CA ASP A 6 -3.47 16.56 9.44
C ASP A 6 -2.37 16.11 8.46
N LEU A 7 -2.74 15.31 7.44
CA LEU A 7 -1.81 14.94 6.36
C LEU A 7 -1.29 16.15 5.58
N TRP A 8 -2.15 17.14 5.33
CA TRP A 8 -1.75 18.37 4.64
C TRP A 8 -0.76 19.18 5.48
N VAL A 9 -0.99 19.28 6.80
CA VAL A 9 -0.08 19.97 7.72
C VAL A 9 1.28 19.27 7.75
N GLU A 10 1.30 17.95 7.90
CA GLU A 10 2.54 17.14 7.89
C GLU A 10 3.32 17.33 6.57
N LEU A 11 2.62 17.30 5.43
CA LEU A 11 3.25 17.54 4.13
C LEU A 11 3.86 18.95 4.03
N ASN A 12 3.17 19.99 4.51
CA ASN A 12 3.72 21.34 4.47
C ASN A 12 4.99 21.47 5.33
N TRP A 13 5.02 20.82 6.50
CA TRP A 13 6.23 20.81 7.34
C TRP A 13 7.42 20.21 6.59
N ILE A 14 7.23 19.07 5.90
CA ILE A 14 8.28 18.45 5.09
C ILE A 14 8.75 19.39 3.96
N LEU A 15 7.85 20.17 3.37
CA LEU A 15 8.19 21.13 2.32
C LEU A 15 8.92 22.39 2.84
N GLU A 16 8.80 22.69 4.12
CA GLU A 16 9.47 23.82 4.80
C GLU A 16 10.84 23.43 5.39
N GLU A 17 11.13 22.13 5.52
CA GLU A 17 12.42 21.65 6.04
C GLU A 17 13.61 21.96 5.11
N ASP A 18 14.79 22.05 5.72
CA ASP A 18 16.03 22.20 4.98
C ASP A 18 16.25 21.02 4.00
N PRO A 19 16.75 21.28 2.79
CA PRO A 19 16.88 20.25 1.78
C PRO A 19 17.91 19.18 2.19
N HIS A 20 17.44 17.94 2.40
CA HIS A 20 18.28 16.75 2.43
C HIS A 20 19.06 16.57 1.11
N PRO A 21 20.33 16.13 1.13
CA PRO A 21 21.18 16.04 -0.07
C PRO A 21 20.72 15.04 -1.14
N THR A 22 19.77 14.16 -0.85
CA THR A 22 19.34 13.09 -1.77
C THR A 22 17.91 13.29 -2.26
N TYR A 23 17.75 13.35 -3.58
CA TYR A 23 16.43 13.42 -4.23
C TYR A 23 15.50 12.27 -3.80
N ASN A 24 16.03 11.05 -3.70
CA ASN A 24 15.25 9.86 -3.37
C ASN A 24 14.62 9.94 -1.98
N TYR A 25 15.31 10.57 -1.02
CA TYR A 25 14.78 10.75 0.32
C TYR A 25 13.52 11.63 0.30
N HIS A 26 13.62 12.81 -0.34
CA HIS A 26 12.49 13.73 -0.49
C HIS A 26 11.33 13.11 -1.26
N TYR A 27 11.65 12.38 -2.34
CA TYR A 27 10.64 11.66 -3.09
C TYR A 27 9.86 10.69 -2.19
N ASP A 28 10.56 9.87 -1.41
CA ASP A 28 9.94 8.90 -0.51
C ASP A 28 9.19 9.58 0.66
N GLN A 29 9.60 10.77 1.12
CA GLN A 29 8.84 11.51 2.15
C GLN A 29 7.55 12.12 1.59
N ILE A 30 7.51 12.52 0.33
CA ILE A 30 6.36 13.25 -0.25
C ILE A 30 5.35 12.32 -0.92
N ILE A 31 5.82 11.32 -1.68
CA ILE A 31 4.93 10.52 -2.54
C ILE A 31 3.93 9.68 -1.73
N VAL A 32 4.28 9.30 -0.50
CA VAL A 32 3.46 8.46 0.38
C VAL A 32 2.12 9.11 0.74
N PHE A 33 2.06 10.45 0.75
CA PHE A 33 0.83 11.19 1.04
C PHE A 33 -0.30 10.90 0.05
N GLY A 34 0.02 10.52 -1.19
CA GLY A 34 -0.98 10.09 -2.16
C GLY A 34 -1.74 8.84 -1.69
N GLU A 35 -1.01 7.85 -1.18
CA GLU A 35 -1.58 6.59 -0.67
C GLU A 35 -2.28 6.77 0.69
N LEU A 36 -1.71 7.62 1.56
CA LEU A 36 -2.32 7.95 2.85
C LEU A 36 -3.67 8.67 2.64
N ALA A 37 -3.71 9.67 1.75
CA ALA A 37 -4.93 10.40 1.45
C ALA A 37 -5.99 9.52 0.78
N SER A 38 -5.59 8.72 -0.23
CA SER A 38 -6.53 7.86 -0.97
C SER A 38 -7.22 6.85 -0.05
N THR A 39 -6.48 6.18 0.82
CA THR A 39 -7.02 5.18 1.74
C THR A 39 -7.84 5.80 2.87
N LYS A 40 -7.51 7.01 3.33
CA LYS A 40 -8.35 7.74 4.28
C LYS A 40 -9.70 8.13 3.68
N ILE A 41 -9.73 8.52 2.40
CA ILE A 41 -11.00 8.79 1.68
C ILE A 41 -11.85 7.52 1.60
N VAL A 42 -11.26 6.39 1.23
CA VAL A 42 -11.96 5.09 1.19
C VAL A 42 -12.49 4.70 2.57
N SER A 43 -11.67 4.87 3.61
CA SER A 43 -12.07 4.57 5.00
C SER A 43 -13.23 5.46 5.47
N ALA A 44 -13.19 6.76 5.16
CA ALA A 44 -14.28 7.68 5.46
C ALA A 44 -15.59 7.26 4.77
N TYR A 45 -15.50 6.85 3.49
CA TYR A 45 -16.66 6.34 2.75
C TYR A 45 -17.23 5.05 3.37
N LEU A 46 -16.38 4.06 3.69
CA LEU A 46 -16.84 2.83 4.36
C LEU A 46 -17.49 3.12 5.71
N THR A 47 -16.99 4.11 6.44
CA THR A 47 -17.58 4.57 7.70
C THR A 47 -18.97 5.16 7.47
N GLN A 48 -19.12 6.00 6.44
CA GLN A 48 -20.41 6.59 6.05
C GLN A 48 -21.43 5.50 5.68
N GLU A 49 -21.00 4.42 5.03
CA GLU A 49 -21.83 3.26 4.68
C GLU A 49 -22.08 2.31 5.87
N GLY A 50 -21.59 2.64 7.07
CA GLY A 50 -21.79 1.83 8.28
C GLY A 50 -20.95 0.54 8.31
N ILE A 51 -19.93 0.43 7.46
CA ILE A 51 -19.06 -0.74 7.38
C ILE A 51 -17.94 -0.60 8.41
N ARG A 52 -17.94 -1.45 9.43
CA ARG A 52 -16.90 -1.49 10.46
C ARG A 52 -15.57 -1.95 9.87
N HIS A 53 -14.52 -1.15 10.13
CA HIS A 53 -13.14 -1.45 9.74
C HIS A 53 -12.17 -0.60 10.55
N GLN A 54 -10.88 -0.92 10.47
CA GLN A 54 -9.78 -0.11 10.99
C GLN A 54 -8.94 0.43 9.83
N TRP A 55 -8.64 1.72 9.83
CA TRP A 55 -7.57 2.27 8.97
C TRP A 55 -6.23 2.08 9.68
N LEU A 56 -5.26 1.48 9.01
CA LEU A 56 -3.93 1.20 9.56
C LEU A 56 -2.85 1.72 8.61
N ASP A 57 -1.94 2.53 9.11
CA ASP A 57 -0.82 3.06 8.35
C ASP A 57 0.17 1.92 8.00
N ALA A 58 0.41 1.70 6.71
CA ALA A 58 1.30 0.65 6.21
C ALA A 58 2.74 0.85 6.70
N ARG A 59 3.17 2.08 6.99
CA ARG A 59 4.48 2.40 7.56
C ARG A 59 4.68 1.77 8.96
N ASN A 60 3.61 1.47 9.67
CA ASN A 60 3.68 0.78 10.95
C ASN A 60 3.95 -0.72 10.81
N ILE A 61 3.58 -1.32 9.68
CA ILE A 61 3.60 -2.78 9.48
C ILE A 61 4.58 -3.26 8.40
N ILE A 62 4.93 -2.41 7.43
CA ILE A 62 5.91 -2.69 6.39
C ILE A 62 7.22 -2.00 6.75
N LYS A 63 8.24 -2.79 7.09
CA LYS A 63 9.58 -2.29 7.43
C LYS A 63 10.56 -2.58 6.30
N THR A 64 11.24 -1.56 5.81
CA THR A 64 12.29 -1.67 4.79
C THR A 64 13.66 -1.47 5.41
N ASP A 65 14.70 -1.91 4.71
CA ASP A 65 16.05 -1.46 5.04
C ASP A 65 16.21 0.05 4.74
N SER A 66 17.29 0.64 5.24
CA SER A 66 17.62 2.04 5.03
C SER A 66 18.22 2.33 3.63
N GLU A 67 18.24 1.35 2.71
CA GLU A 67 18.65 1.58 1.34
C GLU A 67 17.46 2.04 0.47
N TYR A 68 17.19 3.34 0.51
CA TYR A 68 16.18 4.01 -0.30
C TYR A 68 16.17 3.54 -1.77
N ARG A 69 14.98 3.13 -2.25
CA ARG A 69 14.72 2.54 -3.58
C ARG A 69 15.38 1.19 -3.91
N LYS A 70 15.92 0.44 -2.94
CA LYS A 70 16.25 -0.98 -3.16
C LYS A 70 15.11 -1.86 -2.66
N HIS A 71 14.80 -2.87 -3.47
CA HIS A 71 13.70 -3.79 -3.23
C HIS A 71 14.10 -4.76 -2.11
N GLY A 72 13.84 -4.36 -0.86
CA GLY A 72 14.13 -5.17 0.32
C GLY A 72 13.21 -4.82 1.48
N SER A 73 12.21 -5.66 1.76
CA SER A 73 11.56 -5.63 3.07
C SER A 73 12.47 -6.33 4.09
N SER A 74 12.57 -5.78 5.29
CA SER A 74 13.13 -6.51 6.43
C SER A 74 12.06 -7.50 6.89
N GLY A 75 12.12 -8.71 6.36
CA GLY A 75 11.09 -9.74 6.55
C GLY A 75 10.73 -9.99 8.02
N ASP A 76 11.74 -10.09 8.89
CA ASP A 76 11.54 -10.36 10.32
C ASP A 76 10.87 -9.19 11.07
N LEU A 77 11.28 -7.96 10.77
CA LEU A 77 10.68 -6.75 11.38
C LEU A 77 9.25 -6.56 10.90
N THR A 78 9.02 -6.75 9.60
CA THR A 78 7.69 -6.72 9.00
C THR A 78 6.78 -7.78 9.62
N GLN A 79 7.27 -9.02 9.74
CA GLN A 79 6.52 -10.11 10.36
C GLN A 79 6.14 -9.79 11.82
N THR A 80 7.08 -9.23 12.58
CA THR A 80 6.86 -8.81 13.97
C THR A 80 5.79 -7.73 14.05
N ALA A 81 5.89 -6.69 13.23
CA ALA A 81 4.94 -5.58 13.21
C ALA A 81 3.54 -6.02 12.74
N VAL A 82 3.45 -6.88 11.72
CA VAL A 82 2.18 -7.47 11.27
C VAL A 82 1.53 -8.27 12.39
N ASN A 83 2.29 -9.06 13.15
CA ASN A 83 1.75 -9.83 14.26
C ASN A 83 1.25 -8.96 15.41
N ALA A 84 1.94 -7.85 15.70
CA ALA A 84 1.57 -6.95 16.79
C ALA A 84 0.37 -6.03 16.45
N GLU A 85 0.36 -5.46 15.24
CA GLU A 85 -0.60 -4.41 14.86
C GLU A 85 -1.71 -4.96 13.96
N LEU A 86 -1.35 -5.58 12.82
CA LEU A 86 -2.33 -5.95 11.80
C LEU A 86 -3.22 -7.12 12.26
N ARG A 87 -2.65 -8.17 12.86
CA ARG A 87 -3.44 -9.31 13.38
C ARG A 87 -4.42 -8.85 14.45
N LYS A 88 -3.95 -8.04 15.41
CA LYS A 88 -4.80 -7.47 16.44
C LYS A 88 -5.93 -6.62 15.85
N ALA A 89 -5.64 -5.77 14.87
CA ALA A 89 -6.66 -4.97 14.20
C ALA A 89 -7.68 -5.84 13.43
N LEU A 90 -7.24 -6.92 12.80
CA LEU A 90 -8.14 -7.89 12.15
C LEU A 90 -9.03 -8.61 13.17
N ASP A 91 -8.49 -9.01 14.32
CA ASP A 91 -9.26 -9.65 15.40
C ASP A 91 -10.30 -8.69 15.99
N ASP A 92 -9.92 -7.42 16.20
CA ASP A 92 -10.77 -6.40 16.83
C ASP A 92 -11.86 -5.86 15.87
N TYR A 93 -11.60 -5.79 14.56
CA TYR A 93 -12.48 -5.10 13.60
C TYR A 93 -13.01 -5.98 12.46
N GLY A 94 -12.38 -7.11 12.16
CA GLY A 94 -12.74 -8.01 11.05
C GLY A 94 -12.34 -7.50 9.66
N MET A 95 -12.02 -6.21 9.52
CA MET A 95 -11.55 -5.62 8.25
C MET A 95 -10.55 -4.49 8.53
N VAL A 96 -9.47 -4.47 7.76
CA VAL A 96 -8.44 -3.42 7.81
C VAL A 96 -8.25 -2.82 6.43
N ILE A 97 -8.18 -1.49 6.38
CA ILE A 97 -7.78 -0.71 5.21
C ILE A 97 -6.38 -0.18 5.46
N THR A 98 -5.45 -0.50 4.56
CA THR A 98 -4.06 -0.03 4.62
C THR A 98 -3.55 0.32 3.22
N GLN A 99 -2.41 0.99 3.15
CA GLN A 99 -1.81 1.46 1.90
C GLN A 99 -0.99 0.36 1.24
N GLY A 100 -0.89 0.43 -0.09
CA GLY A 100 0.14 -0.27 -0.85
C GLY A 100 1.37 0.61 -1.05
N PHE A 101 2.42 0.06 -1.67
CA PHE A 101 3.61 0.78 -2.16
C PHE A 101 4.52 1.42 -1.10
N ILE A 102 4.02 1.74 0.08
CA ILE A 102 4.73 2.50 1.12
C ILE A 102 5.19 1.60 2.28
N GLY A 103 6.24 2.03 2.97
CA GLY A 103 6.75 1.43 4.20
C GLY A 103 7.57 2.44 5.00
N SER A 104 8.27 1.97 6.04
CA SER A 104 9.22 2.81 6.76
C SER A 104 10.53 2.12 7.07
N THR A 105 11.58 2.93 7.26
CA THR A 105 12.82 2.47 7.90
C THR A 105 12.58 2.21 9.40
N ILE A 106 13.60 1.65 10.06
CA ILE A 106 13.63 1.51 11.53
C ILE A 106 13.67 2.86 12.27
N TYR A 107 14.02 3.94 11.56
CA TYR A 107 14.02 5.31 12.09
C TYR A 107 12.68 6.03 11.82
N ASN A 108 11.66 5.31 11.35
CA ASN A 108 10.35 5.82 10.96
C ASN A 108 10.37 6.84 9.80
N GLU A 109 11.43 6.84 9.00
CA GLU A 109 11.46 7.59 7.75
C GLU A 109 10.63 6.85 6.71
N SER A 110 9.83 7.58 5.94
CA SER A 110 8.98 6.97 4.91
C SER A 110 9.84 6.39 3.78
N THR A 111 9.45 5.24 3.24
CA THR A 111 10.10 4.59 2.11
C THR A 111 9.09 4.08 1.11
N THR A 112 9.53 3.86 -0.13
CA THR A 112 8.72 3.23 -1.16
C THR A 112 9.29 1.91 -1.64
N LEU A 113 8.40 0.98 -2.01
CA LEU A 113 8.73 -0.36 -2.46
C LEU A 113 9.06 -0.42 -3.98
N GLY A 114 9.06 0.72 -4.66
CA GLY A 114 9.36 0.81 -6.08
C GLY A 114 8.21 0.38 -7.00
N ARG A 115 8.56 -0.04 -8.22
CA ARG A 115 7.59 -0.36 -9.28
C ARG A 115 6.71 -1.53 -8.86
N GLU A 116 5.40 -1.42 -9.13
CA GLU A 116 4.41 -2.44 -8.72
C GLU A 116 4.37 -2.66 -7.19
N GLY A 117 4.78 -1.63 -6.42
CA GLY A 117 4.89 -1.73 -4.97
C GLY A 117 3.60 -2.09 -4.27
N SER A 118 2.42 -1.71 -4.78
CA SER A 118 1.13 -2.12 -4.19
C SER A 118 0.85 -3.61 -4.36
N ASP A 119 1.18 -4.19 -5.53
CA ASP A 119 1.10 -5.64 -5.75
C ASP A 119 2.11 -6.36 -4.83
N TYR A 120 3.29 -5.77 -4.63
CA TYR A 120 4.30 -6.32 -3.72
C TYR A 120 3.88 -6.24 -2.24
N THR A 121 3.29 -5.12 -1.79
CA THR A 121 2.72 -4.99 -0.45
C THR A 121 1.68 -6.09 -0.19
N ALA A 122 0.78 -6.34 -1.15
CA ALA A 122 -0.22 -7.39 -1.01
C ALA A 122 0.42 -8.78 -0.82
N ALA A 123 1.49 -9.07 -1.56
CA ALA A 123 2.23 -10.33 -1.41
C ALA A 123 2.95 -10.44 -0.05
N ILE A 124 3.58 -9.36 0.43
CA ILE A 124 4.23 -9.31 1.75
C ILE A 124 3.23 -9.59 2.86
N LEU A 125 2.10 -8.87 2.86
CA LEU A 125 1.08 -9.02 3.89
C LEU A 125 0.44 -10.40 3.86
N ALA A 126 0.20 -10.95 2.66
CA ALA A 126 -0.34 -12.29 2.52
C ALA A 126 0.59 -13.36 3.09
N TYR A 127 1.89 -13.25 2.80
CA TYR A 127 2.90 -14.12 3.40
C TYR A 127 2.92 -13.98 4.92
N ALA A 128 2.96 -12.75 5.44
CA ALA A 128 3.05 -12.49 6.87
C ALA A 128 1.79 -12.90 7.66
N LEU A 129 0.62 -12.87 7.01
CA LEU A 129 -0.64 -13.30 7.60
C LEU A 129 -0.92 -14.80 7.45
N ASP A 130 -0.12 -15.53 6.67
CA ASP A 130 -0.45 -16.89 6.20
C ASP A 130 -1.82 -16.91 5.49
N ALA A 131 -2.03 -15.95 4.60
CA ALA A 131 -3.30 -15.77 3.91
C ALA A 131 -3.53 -16.87 2.87
N THR A 132 -4.75 -17.41 2.84
CA THR A 132 -5.13 -18.46 1.89
C THR A 132 -5.08 -18.00 0.42
N SER A 133 -5.28 -16.71 0.15
CA SER A 133 -5.25 -16.17 -1.20
C SER A 133 -5.01 -14.65 -1.23
N VAL A 134 -4.53 -14.15 -2.37
CA VAL A 134 -4.42 -12.73 -2.70
C VAL A 134 -5.23 -12.45 -3.95
N THR A 135 -6.01 -11.36 -3.92
CA THR A 135 -6.77 -10.90 -5.08
C THR A 135 -6.26 -9.53 -5.51
N ILE A 136 -5.77 -9.43 -6.76
CA ILE A 136 -5.35 -8.17 -7.36
C ILE A 136 -6.42 -7.76 -8.38
N TRP A 137 -6.97 -6.56 -8.20
CA TRP A 137 -7.98 -5.99 -9.11
C TRP A 137 -7.27 -5.19 -10.20
N LYS A 138 -7.40 -5.62 -11.46
CA LYS A 138 -6.84 -4.92 -12.63
C LYS A 138 -7.93 -4.65 -13.66
N ASP A 139 -7.76 -3.59 -14.43
CA ASP A 139 -8.67 -3.22 -15.53
C ASP A 139 -8.50 -4.11 -16.78
N VAL A 140 -7.60 -5.10 -16.72
CA VAL A 140 -7.36 -6.07 -17.79
C VAL A 140 -8.01 -7.42 -17.47
N PRO A 141 -8.56 -8.14 -18.46
CA PRO A 141 -9.38 -9.34 -18.23
C PRO A 141 -8.58 -10.58 -17.78
N GLY A 142 -7.27 -10.47 -17.58
CA GLY A 142 -6.39 -11.60 -17.32
C GLY A 142 -4.92 -11.27 -17.47
N ILE A 143 -4.07 -12.25 -17.15
CA ILE A 143 -2.68 -12.27 -17.62
C ILE A 143 -2.72 -12.60 -19.10
N MET A 144 -2.23 -11.68 -19.94
CA MET A 144 -2.19 -11.83 -21.40
C MET A 144 -0.84 -12.39 -21.84
N THR A 145 -0.80 -13.13 -22.95
CA THR A 145 0.45 -13.63 -23.56
C THR A 145 1.34 -12.55 -24.14
N GLY A 146 0.81 -11.33 -24.30
CA GLY A 146 1.53 -10.17 -24.80
C GLY A 146 0.74 -8.89 -24.51
N ASP A 147 1.43 -7.75 -24.59
CA ASP A 147 0.80 -6.43 -24.43
C ASP A 147 -0.21 -6.19 -25.57
N PRO A 148 -1.51 -6.03 -25.26
CA PRO A 148 -2.56 -5.76 -26.25
C PRO A 148 -2.29 -4.56 -27.14
N LYS A 149 -1.53 -3.58 -26.65
CA LYS A 149 -1.18 -2.36 -27.41
C LYS A 149 -0.04 -2.59 -28.39
N ARG A 150 0.73 -3.68 -28.24
CA ARG A 150 1.91 -3.98 -29.07
C ARG A 150 1.68 -5.12 -30.06
N PHE A 151 0.76 -6.03 -29.78
CA PHE A 151 0.52 -7.21 -30.62
C PHE A 151 -0.93 -7.28 -31.06
N ALA A 152 -1.15 -7.43 -32.37
CA ALA A 152 -2.50 -7.59 -32.95
C ALA A 152 -3.16 -8.91 -32.54
N SER A 153 -2.35 -9.93 -32.18
CA SER A 153 -2.83 -11.19 -31.62
C SER A 153 -2.21 -11.43 -30.25
N TYR A 154 -3.05 -11.46 -29.23
CA TYR A 154 -2.71 -11.88 -27.87
C TYR A 154 -3.83 -12.76 -27.35
N SER A 155 -3.52 -13.71 -26.46
CA SER A 155 -4.50 -14.55 -25.80
C SER A 155 -4.38 -14.42 -24.29
N ALA A 156 -5.48 -14.67 -23.56
CA ALA A 156 -5.44 -14.72 -22.12
C ALA A 156 -4.79 -16.04 -21.69
N TRP A 157 -3.66 -15.95 -20.99
CA TRP A 157 -2.97 -17.09 -20.40
C TRP A 157 -3.66 -17.54 -19.11
N MET A 158 -4.16 -16.57 -18.34
CA MET A 158 -5.02 -16.79 -17.18
C MET A 158 -6.12 -15.75 -17.17
N LYS A 159 -7.39 -16.18 -17.13
CA LYS A 159 -8.55 -15.28 -17.07
C LYS A 159 -8.88 -14.99 -15.61
N PHE A 160 -8.95 -13.72 -15.23
CA PHE A 160 -9.47 -13.36 -13.91
C PHE A 160 -10.99 -13.55 -13.89
N PRO A 161 -11.59 -13.98 -12.77
CA PRO A 161 -13.05 -13.99 -12.64
C PRO A 161 -13.57 -12.54 -12.67
N THR A 162 -13.96 -12.06 -13.84
CA THR A 162 -14.59 -10.76 -14.00
C THR A 162 -15.99 -10.81 -13.38
N ARG A 163 -16.14 -10.39 -12.12
CA ARG A 163 -17.44 -9.90 -11.65
C ARG A 163 -17.64 -8.52 -12.26
N ARG A 164 -18.48 -8.46 -13.29
CA ARG A 164 -18.98 -7.22 -13.88
C ARG A 164 -19.88 -6.54 -12.84
N LEU A 165 -19.30 -5.83 -11.87
CA LEU A 165 -20.03 -4.85 -11.09
C LEU A 165 -20.11 -3.59 -11.95
N LEU A 166 -21.31 -3.01 -12.03
CA LEU A 166 -21.80 -1.94 -12.93
C LEU A 166 -22.67 -2.44 -14.10
N ARG A 167 -23.95 -2.67 -13.78
CA ARG A 167 -25.08 -2.00 -14.44
C ARG A 167 -25.94 -1.36 -13.37
#